data_AF-A0A397GC87-F1
#
_entry.id   AF-A0A397GC87-F1
#
_cell.length_a   1.000
_cell.length_b   1.000
_cell.length_c   1.000
_cell.angle_alpha   90.00
_cell.angle_beta   90.00
_cell.angle_gamma   90.00
#
_symmetry.space_group_name_H-M   'P 1'
#
loop_
_entity.id
_entity.type
_entity.pdbx_description
1 polymer ?
#
loop_
_entity_poly.entity_id
_entity_poly.type
_entity_poly.pdbx_seq_one_letter_code
_entity_poly.pdbx_strand_id
1 'polypeptide(L)'
;MTLYPILYTRDPPSLKILNQLLLPHQEIYENVTTIQQGYEQIKQMKVRGAPAIGLVAALSLAIELQIKSLEFSNNKNHKDSEPLNIISSPTALGEFIRKSLDYLNTSRPTAVNLFLSSKKLWEVTCDGLEENLSSKEIIEKIVDFVVKMLEDDLKDNKNIGKFGGEFLFSKVDNEMISVVTHCNTV
;
A
#
# COMPACT_ATOMS: atom_id res chain seq x y z
N MET A 1 -24.46 0.19 0.84
CA MET A 1 -23.34 -0.75 1.02
C MET A 1 -22.05 0.05 0.90
N THR A 2 -21.13 -0.06 1.85
CA THR A 2 -19.86 0.69 1.81
C THR A 2 -18.84 -0.11 1.02
N LEU A 3 -18.29 0.48 -0.05
CA LEU A 3 -17.31 -0.14 -0.93
C LEU A 3 -15.89 0.25 -0.47
N TYR A 4 -15.01 -0.71 -0.25
CA TYR A 4 -13.62 -0.45 0.11
C TYR A 4 -12.69 -0.98 -0.99
N PRO A 5 -11.93 -0.12 -1.70
CA PRO A 5 -11.10 -0.58 -2.81
C PRO A 5 -9.89 -1.42 -2.36
N ILE A 6 -9.49 -1.29 -1.10
CA ILE A 6 -8.34 -1.96 -0.48
C ILE A 6 -8.82 -2.58 0.82
N LEU A 7 -8.65 -3.89 0.98
CA LEU A 7 -8.89 -4.62 2.21
C LEU A 7 -7.57 -5.20 2.68
N TYR A 8 -7.10 -4.74 3.84
CA TYR A 8 -5.85 -5.21 4.45
C TYR A 8 -6.09 -5.73 5.85
N THR A 9 -5.45 -6.84 6.20
CA THR A 9 -5.35 -7.35 7.57
C THR A 9 -3.89 -7.61 7.92
N ARG A 10 -3.49 -7.21 9.12
CA ARG A 10 -2.11 -7.42 9.61
C ARG A 10 -1.86 -8.84 10.06
N ASP A 11 -2.80 -9.44 10.78
CA ASP A 11 -2.69 -10.79 11.34
C ASP A 11 -4.03 -11.57 11.22
N PRO A 12 -4.08 -12.64 10.41
CA PRO A 12 -3.04 -13.06 9.47
C PRO A 12 -2.83 -11.99 8.37
N PRO A 13 -1.62 -11.89 7.79
CA PRO A 13 -1.36 -10.95 6.70
C PRO A 13 -2.22 -11.28 5.49
N SER A 14 -3.06 -10.33 5.08
CA SER A 14 -3.92 -10.48 3.90
C SER A 14 -4.10 -9.13 3.22
N LEU A 15 -4.02 -9.10 1.89
CA LEU A 15 -4.35 -7.95 1.08
C LEU A 15 -5.26 -8.39 -0.06
N LYS A 16 -6.41 -7.73 -0.16
CA LYS A 16 -7.36 -7.91 -1.26
C LYS A 16 -7.67 -6.58 -1.90
N ILE A 17 -7.70 -6.60 -3.21
CA ILE A 17 -7.88 -5.40 -4.03
C ILE A 17 -9.15 -5.56 -4.85
N LEU A 18 -10.03 -4.57 -4.79
CA LEU A 18 -11.21 -4.54 -5.63
C LEU A 18 -10.81 -4.30 -7.09
N ASN A 19 -11.23 -5.19 -7.98
CA ASN A 19 -10.99 -5.00 -9.41
C ASN A 19 -11.96 -3.97 -9.99
N GLN A 20 -11.50 -2.73 -10.10
CA GLN A 20 -12.31 -1.61 -10.59
C GLN A 20 -12.69 -1.72 -12.08
N LEU A 21 -12.08 -2.63 -12.85
CA LEU A 21 -12.45 -2.85 -14.27
C LEU A 21 -13.82 -3.53 -14.41
N LEU A 22 -14.27 -4.22 -13.37
CA LEU A 22 -15.51 -5.01 -13.39
C LEU A 22 -16.71 -4.25 -12.82
N LEU A 23 -16.46 -3.11 -12.18
CA LEU A 23 -17.51 -2.22 -11.72
C LEU A 23 -18.22 -1.55 -12.90
N PRO A 24 -19.53 -1.26 -12.79
CA PRO A 24 -20.41 -1.52 -11.64
C PRO A 24 -21.07 -2.91 -11.67
N HIS A 25 -20.76 -3.75 -12.66
CA HIS A 25 -21.50 -4.99 -12.90
C HIS A 25 -21.10 -6.14 -11.98
N GLN A 26 -19.85 -6.18 -11.51
CA GLN A 26 -19.36 -7.21 -10.60
C GLN A 26 -18.44 -6.60 -9.54
N GLU A 27 -18.61 -7.06 -8.30
CA GLU A 27 -17.74 -6.74 -7.18
C GLU A 27 -16.83 -7.94 -6.90
N ILE A 28 -15.61 -7.92 -7.46
CA ILE A 28 -14.63 -9.00 -7.30
C ILE A 28 -13.37 -8.45 -6.64
N TYR A 29 -12.96 -9.11 -5.56
CA TYR A 29 -11.71 -8.84 -4.87
C TYR A 29 -10.65 -9.88 -5.24
N GLU A 30 -9.45 -9.41 -5.57
CA GLU A 30 -8.32 -10.24 -5.93
C GLU A 30 -7.28 -10.25 -4.80
N ASN A 31 -6.78 -11.42 -4.44
CA ASN A 31 -5.73 -11.54 -3.42
C ASN A 31 -4.39 -11.06 -3.99
N VAL A 32 -3.65 -10.29 -3.19
CA VAL A 32 -2.30 -9.84 -3.49
C VAL A 32 -1.37 -10.31 -2.38
N THR A 33 -0.45 -11.20 -2.73
CA THR A 33 0.52 -11.82 -1.81
C THR A 33 1.96 -11.51 -2.18
N THR A 34 2.18 -10.90 -3.35
CA THR A 34 3.50 -10.56 -3.88
C THR A 34 3.51 -9.15 -4.47
N ILE A 35 4.69 -8.55 -4.49
CA ILE A 35 5.01 -7.29 -5.17
C ILE A 35 4.68 -7.39 -6.66
N GLN A 36 4.93 -8.54 -7.29
CA GLN A 36 4.56 -8.79 -8.70
C GLN A 36 3.05 -8.64 -8.91
N GLN A 37 2.24 -9.24 -8.04
CA GLN A 37 0.78 -9.08 -8.11
C GLN A 37 0.37 -7.64 -7.85
N GLY A 38 0.99 -6.96 -6.87
CA GLY A 38 0.74 -5.53 -6.62
C GLY A 38 1.05 -4.64 -7.82
N TYR A 39 2.18 -4.90 -8.48
CA TYR A 39 2.57 -4.27 -9.73
C TYR A 39 1.49 -4.45 -10.81
N GLU A 40 1.01 -5.68 -11.00
CA GLU A 40 -0.02 -6.00 -12.00
C GLU A 40 -1.35 -5.31 -11.71
N GLN A 41 -1.78 -5.24 -10.45
CA GLN A 41 -2.99 -4.49 -10.04
C GLN A 41 -2.91 -3.03 -10.48
N ILE A 42 -1.74 -2.40 -10.31
CA ILE A 42 -1.51 -1.00 -10.67
C ILE A 42 -1.39 -0.85 -12.20
N LYS A 43 -0.56 -1.68 -12.84
CA LYS A 43 -0.25 -1.60 -14.28
C LYS A 43 -1.47 -1.83 -15.15
N GLN A 44 -2.31 -2.81 -14.80
CA GLN A 44 -3.52 -3.16 -15.53
C GLN A 44 -4.71 -2.26 -15.17
N MET A 45 -4.49 -1.26 -14.31
CA MET A 45 -5.53 -0.32 -13.86
C MET A 45 -6.72 -1.02 -13.18
N LYS A 46 -6.49 -2.17 -12.53
CA LYS A 46 -7.45 -2.77 -11.60
C LYS A 46 -7.60 -1.89 -10.35
N VAL A 47 -6.52 -1.20 -9.99
CA VAL A 47 -6.50 -0.09 -9.03
C VAL A 47 -6.29 1.23 -9.75
N ARG A 48 -7.13 2.21 -9.43
CA ARG A 48 -7.02 3.59 -9.93
C ARG A 48 -7.27 4.58 -8.80
N GLY A 49 -6.85 5.81 -9.00
CA GLY A 49 -6.76 6.85 -7.97
C GLY A 49 -5.31 7.02 -7.53
N ALA A 50 -4.82 8.26 -7.55
CA ALA A 50 -3.41 8.53 -7.24
C ALA A 50 -3.01 8.05 -5.82
N PRO A 51 -3.81 8.30 -4.76
CA PRO A 51 -3.50 7.78 -3.43
C PRO A 51 -3.54 6.25 -3.36
N ALA A 52 -4.58 5.63 -3.92
CA ALA A 52 -4.76 4.18 -3.92
C ALA A 52 -3.59 3.44 -4.59
N ILE A 53 -3.02 3.98 -5.67
CA ILE A 53 -1.87 3.38 -6.35
C ILE A 53 -0.65 3.33 -5.42
N GLY A 54 -0.36 4.40 -4.69
CA GLY A 54 0.75 4.44 -3.73
C GLY A 54 0.54 3.48 -2.56
N LEU A 55 -0.68 3.41 -2.04
CA LEU A 55 -1.07 2.47 -0.99
C LEU A 55 -0.92 1.00 -1.40
N VAL A 56 -1.39 0.63 -2.59
CA VAL A 56 -1.30 -0.76 -3.07
C VAL A 56 0.14 -1.18 -3.30
N ALA A 57 0.99 -0.30 -3.83
CA ALA A 57 2.41 -0.58 -3.95
C ALA A 57 3.05 -0.85 -2.59
N ALA A 58 2.81 0.03 -1.62
CA ALA A 58 3.33 -0.09 -0.26
C ALA A 58 2.83 -1.34 0.47
N LEU A 59 1.53 -1.63 0.39
CA LEU A 59 0.90 -2.80 1.00
C LEU A 59 1.38 -4.11 0.36
N SER A 60 1.61 -4.13 -0.95
CA SER A 60 2.14 -5.34 -1.62
C SER A 60 3.56 -5.69 -1.15
N LEU A 61 4.41 -4.69 -0.91
CA LEU A 61 5.72 -4.87 -0.30
C LEU A 61 5.59 -5.39 1.14
N ALA A 62 4.76 -4.74 1.96
CA ALA A 62 4.57 -5.12 3.36
C ALA A 62 4.08 -6.58 3.49
N ILE A 63 3.08 -6.97 2.71
CA ILE A 63 2.55 -8.34 2.72
C ILE A 63 3.59 -9.36 2.30
N GLU A 64 4.33 -9.12 1.23
CA GLU A 64 5.36 -10.07 0.78
C GLU A 64 6.46 -10.23 1.84
N LEU A 65 6.88 -9.13 2.48
CA LEU A 65 7.84 -9.17 3.59
C LEU A 65 7.30 -9.93 4.81
N GLN A 66 6.05 -9.70 5.19
CA GLN A 66 5.41 -10.41 6.31
C GLN A 66 5.32 -11.92 6.03
N ILE A 67 4.88 -12.32 4.83
CA ILE A 67 4.79 -13.73 4.44
C ILE A 67 6.17 -14.39 4.50
N LYS A 68 7.21 -13.78 3.88
CA LYS A 68 8.58 -14.31 3.93
C LYS A 68 9.12 -14.42 5.36
N SER A 69 8.81 -13.45 6.22
CA SER A 69 9.22 -13.46 7.64
C SER A 69 8.56 -14.61 8.43
N LEU A 70 7.27 -14.88 8.17
CA LEU A 70 6.54 -16.01 8.77
C LEU A 70 7.08 -17.35 8.28
N GLU A 71 7.33 -17.48 6.97
CA GLU A 71 7.93 -18.69 6.37
C GLU A 71 9.31 -18.99 6.96
N PHE A 72 10.16 -17.96 7.11
CA PHE A 72 11.47 -18.07 7.75
C PHE A 72 11.37 -18.56 9.21
N SER A 73 10.41 -18.01 9.97
CA SER A 73 10.21 -18.39 11.37
C SER A 73 9.76 -19.85 11.55
N ASN A 74 9.01 -20.37 10.57
CA ASN A 74 8.49 -21.74 10.57
C ASN A 74 9.50 -22.77 10.02
N ASN A 75 10.37 -22.39 9.07
CA ASN A 75 11.35 -23.28 8.42
C ASN A 75 12.76 -23.16 9.01
N LYS A 76 12.93 -23.41 10.31
CA LYS A 76 14.26 -23.37 10.99
C LYS A 76 15.31 -24.36 10.46
N ASN A 77 14.95 -25.30 9.56
CA ASN A 77 15.79 -26.45 9.20
C ASN A 77 16.30 -26.49 7.75
N HIS A 78 16.04 -25.48 6.89
CA HIS A 78 16.50 -25.50 5.49
C HIS A 78 17.20 -24.21 5.09
N LYS A 79 18.53 -24.15 5.28
CA LYS A 79 19.41 -22.99 5.01
C LYS A 79 19.55 -22.59 3.53
N ASP A 80 19.02 -23.39 2.59
CA ASP A 80 19.38 -23.30 1.16
C ASP A 80 18.26 -22.74 0.25
N SER A 81 17.15 -22.21 0.80
CA SER A 81 16.11 -21.58 -0.02
C SER A 81 16.33 -20.06 -0.17
N GLU A 82 16.15 -19.51 -1.38
CA GLU A 82 16.28 -18.06 -1.66
C GLU A 82 15.54 -17.14 -0.67
N PRO A 83 14.32 -17.45 -0.18
CA PRO A 83 13.63 -16.60 0.82
C PRO A 83 14.43 -16.44 2.12
N LEU A 84 15.24 -17.44 2.49
CA LEU A 84 15.96 -17.49 3.75
C LEU A 84 17.13 -16.50 3.81
N ASN A 85 17.78 -16.25 2.67
CA ASN A 85 18.95 -15.37 2.59
C ASN A 85 18.61 -13.88 2.75
N ILE A 86 17.42 -13.46 2.29
CA ILE A 86 16.99 -12.05 2.38
C ILE A 86 16.67 -11.69 3.83
N ILE A 87 15.98 -12.57 4.57
CA ILE A 87 15.60 -12.32 5.96
C ILE A 87 16.80 -12.47 6.92
N SER A 88 17.80 -13.27 6.56
CA SER A 88 18.97 -13.52 7.43
C SER A 88 19.95 -12.34 7.53
N SER A 89 19.87 -11.35 6.63
CA SER A 89 20.78 -10.20 6.59
C SER A 89 20.01 -8.89 6.38
N PRO A 90 20.10 -7.92 7.31
CA PRO A 90 19.50 -6.60 7.13
C PRO A 90 19.94 -5.92 5.82
N THR A 91 21.22 -6.04 5.45
CA THR A 91 21.73 -5.48 4.19
C THR A 91 21.07 -6.11 2.96
N ALA A 92 20.93 -7.45 2.94
CA ALA A 92 20.26 -8.15 1.84
C ALA A 92 18.77 -7.79 1.76
N LEU A 93 18.11 -7.63 2.91
CA LEU A 93 16.75 -7.12 3.00
C LEU A 93 16.64 -5.70 2.40
N GLY A 94 17.55 -4.80 2.76
CA GLY A 94 17.61 -3.45 2.21
C GLY A 94 17.74 -3.43 0.69
N GLU A 95 18.64 -4.23 0.12
CA GLU A 95 18.78 -4.37 -1.33
C GLU A 95 17.52 -4.90 -2.01
N PHE A 96 16.87 -5.90 -1.40
CA PHE A 96 15.61 -6.45 -1.89
C PHE A 96 14.51 -5.38 -1.90
N ILE A 97 14.36 -4.62 -0.80
CA ILE A 97 13.37 -3.55 -0.70
C ILE A 97 13.66 -2.47 -1.76
N ARG A 98 14.92 -2.04 -1.90
CA ARG A 98 15.31 -1.03 -2.89
C ARG A 98 14.90 -1.44 -4.31
N LYS A 99 15.25 -2.66 -4.72
CA LYS A 99 14.91 -3.22 -6.04
C LYS A 99 13.40 -3.34 -6.23
N SER A 100 12.68 -3.73 -5.19
CA SER A 100 11.22 -3.88 -5.19
C SER A 100 10.51 -2.53 -5.40
N LEU A 101 10.97 -1.48 -4.71
CA LEU A 101 10.46 -0.13 -4.85
C LEU A 101 10.75 0.45 -6.24
N ASP A 102 11.97 0.25 -6.77
CA ASP A 102 12.30 0.63 -8.14
C ASP A 102 11.40 -0.08 -9.16
N TYR A 103 11.18 -1.38 -8.99
CA TYR A 103 10.30 -2.14 -9.86
C TYR A 103 8.86 -1.62 -9.80
N LEU A 104 8.29 -1.44 -8.60
CA LEU A 104 6.94 -0.91 -8.40
C LEU A 104 6.75 0.46 -9.08
N ASN A 105 7.74 1.34 -8.98
CA ASN A 105 7.72 2.65 -9.63
C ASN A 105 7.58 2.59 -11.16
N THR A 106 7.99 1.49 -11.81
CA THR A 106 7.83 1.31 -13.26
C THR A 106 6.39 0.94 -13.68
N SER A 107 5.52 0.61 -12.74
CA SER A 107 4.13 0.23 -13.04
C SER A 107 3.38 1.39 -13.72
N ARG A 108 3.50 2.61 -13.17
CA ARG A 108 2.90 3.84 -13.72
C ARG A 108 3.82 5.06 -13.47
N PRO A 109 4.72 5.38 -14.41
CA PRO A 109 5.82 6.34 -14.19
C PRO A 109 5.39 7.82 -14.07
N THR A 110 4.10 8.12 -14.18
CA THR A 110 3.54 9.47 -13.97
C THR A 110 2.82 9.61 -12.64
N ALA A 111 2.69 8.54 -11.84
CA ALA A 111 1.98 8.55 -10.57
C ALA A 111 2.86 9.11 -9.46
N VAL A 112 2.81 10.42 -9.22
CA VAL A 112 3.62 11.10 -8.19
C VAL A 112 3.48 10.47 -6.81
N ASN A 113 2.25 10.10 -6.41
CA ASN A 113 1.98 9.45 -5.12
C ASN A 113 2.72 8.12 -4.96
N LEU A 114 2.89 7.35 -6.05
CA LEU A 114 3.66 6.11 -6.03
C LEU A 114 5.12 6.37 -5.67
N PHE A 115 5.75 7.33 -6.34
CA PHE A 115 7.13 7.71 -6.06
C PHE A 115 7.31 8.26 -4.64
N LEU A 116 6.34 9.06 -4.16
CA LEU A 116 6.37 9.60 -2.80
C LEU A 116 6.28 8.48 -1.75
N SER A 117 5.36 7.53 -1.90
CA SER A 117 5.26 6.37 -1.02
C SER A 117 6.54 5.53 -1.05
N SER A 118 7.08 5.27 -2.24
CA SER A 118 8.35 4.53 -2.40
C SER A 118 9.52 5.24 -1.73
N LYS A 119 9.63 6.57 -1.85
CA LYS A 119 10.67 7.35 -1.18
C LYS A 119 10.59 7.22 0.34
N LYS A 120 9.39 7.39 0.91
CA LYS A 120 9.19 7.30 2.37
C LYS A 120 9.47 5.88 2.90
N LEU A 121 9.08 4.84 2.16
CA LEU A 121 9.40 3.46 2.52
C LEU A 121 10.91 3.19 2.50
N TRP A 122 11.61 3.76 1.53
CA TRP A 122 13.05 3.68 1.47
C TRP A 122 13.71 4.41 2.64
N GLU A 123 13.23 5.58 3.03
CA GLU A 123 13.69 6.31 4.23
C GLU A 123 13.52 5.45 5.49
N VAL A 124 12.34 4.86 5.73
CA VAL A 124 12.09 3.94 6.86
C VAL A 124 13.05 2.74 6.85
N THR A 125 13.40 2.25 5.66
CA THR A 125 14.36 1.15 5.50
C THR A 125 15.77 1.59 5.86
N CYS A 126 16.21 2.75 5.36
CA CYS A 126 17.52 3.33 5.70
C CYS A 126 17.65 3.59 7.21
N ASP A 127 16.65 4.20 7.83
CA ASP A 127 16.64 4.47 9.27
C ASP A 127 16.81 3.16 10.07
N GLY A 128 16.10 2.10 9.68
CA GLY A 128 16.24 0.79 10.34
C GLY A 128 17.62 0.15 10.15
N LEU A 129 18.27 0.35 9.00
CA LEU A 129 19.63 -0.12 8.75
C LEU A 129 20.67 0.67 9.56
N GLU A 130 20.54 1.99 9.62
CA GLU A 130 21.43 2.88 10.38
C GLU A 130 21.33 2.63 11.89
N GLU A 131 20.14 2.30 12.38
CA GLU A 131 19.88 1.88 13.76
C GLU A 131 20.39 0.44 14.07
N ASN A 132 20.96 -0.27 13.09
CA ASN A 132 21.41 -1.67 13.20
C ASN A 132 20.31 -2.64 13.66
N LEU A 133 19.07 -2.40 13.21
CA LEU A 133 17.95 -3.29 13.52
C LEU A 133 18.07 -4.63 12.80
N SER A 134 17.49 -5.67 13.40
CA SER A 134 17.33 -6.95 12.72
C SER A 134 16.34 -6.83 11.55
N SER A 135 16.44 -7.74 10.58
CA SER A 135 15.53 -7.79 9.44
C SER A 135 14.05 -7.83 9.87
N LYS A 136 13.75 -8.53 10.96
CA LYS A 136 12.39 -8.62 11.51
C LYS A 136 11.91 -7.26 12.02
N GLU A 137 12.75 -6.53 12.74
CA GLU A 137 12.42 -5.19 13.26
C GLU A 137 12.24 -4.17 12.12
N ILE A 138 13.06 -4.25 11.07
CA ILE A 138 12.90 -3.40 9.86
C ILE A 138 11.56 -3.70 9.18
N ILE A 139 11.21 -4.98 9.02
CA ILE A 139 9.91 -5.39 8.44
C ILE A 139 8.76 -4.85 9.28
N GLU A 140 8.80 -4.97 10.61
CA GLU A 140 7.75 -4.40 11.47
C GLU A 140 7.65 -2.88 11.35
N LYS A 141 8.77 -2.14 11.32
CA LYS A 141 8.75 -0.67 11.09
C LYS A 141 8.10 -0.30 9.74
N ILE A 142 8.38 -1.07 8.70
CA ILE A 142 7.75 -0.89 7.38
C ILE A 142 6.24 -1.16 7.47
N VAL A 143 5.83 -2.27 8.09
CA VAL A 143 4.41 -2.61 8.26
C VAL A 143 3.68 -1.53 9.04
N ASP A 144 4.24 -1.05 10.15
CA ASP A 144 3.68 0.04 10.96
C ASP A 144 3.49 1.31 10.13
N PHE A 145 4.52 1.67 9.36
CA PHE A 145 4.47 2.84 8.48
C PHE A 145 3.38 2.72 7.41
N VAL A 146 3.24 1.55 6.77
CA VAL A 146 2.24 1.33 5.73
C VAL A 146 0.82 1.30 6.29
N VAL A 147 0.61 0.68 7.46
CA VAL A 147 -0.69 0.70 8.16
C VAL A 147 -1.08 2.13 8.50
N LYS A 148 -0.14 2.89 9.05
CA LYS A 148 -0.35 4.31 9.34
C LYS A 148 -0.68 5.11 8.07
N MET A 149 -0.01 4.83 6.95
CA MET A 149 -0.30 5.48 5.67
C MET A 149 -1.74 5.20 5.20
N LEU A 150 -2.25 3.98 5.39
CA LEU A 150 -3.63 3.60 5.07
C LEU A 150 -4.65 4.30 5.98
N GLU A 151 -4.36 4.37 7.28
CA GLU A 151 -5.21 5.05 8.27
C GLU A 151 -5.26 6.57 8.02
N ASP A 152 -4.11 7.18 7.76
CA ASP A 152 -3.98 8.61 7.49
C ASP A 152 -4.71 8.98 6.18
N ASP A 153 -4.63 8.17 5.11
CA ASP A 153 -5.38 8.40 3.87
C ASP A 153 -6.90 8.39 4.09
N LEU A 154 -7.42 7.39 4.82
CA LEU A 154 -8.85 7.30 5.16
C LEU A 154 -9.32 8.50 6.00
N LYS A 155 -8.47 8.94 6.94
CA LYS A 155 -8.76 10.09 7.79
C LYS A 155 -8.76 11.39 6.99
N ASP A 156 -7.78 11.57 6.12
CA ASP A 156 -7.65 12.76 5.29
C ASP A 156 -8.78 12.86 4.26
N ASN A 157 -9.20 11.75 3.65
CA ASN A 157 -10.37 11.72 2.76
C ASN A 157 -11.65 12.15 3.49
N LYS A 158 -11.87 11.68 4.72
CA LYS A 158 -13.00 12.11 5.56
C LYS A 158 -12.91 13.60 5.92
N ASN A 159 -11.72 14.09 6.23
CA ASN A 159 -11.49 15.50 6.55
C ASN A 159 -11.71 16.41 5.34
N ILE A 160 -11.27 16.01 4.14
CA ILE A 160 -11.54 16.76 2.90
C ILE A 160 -13.06 16.86 2.68
N GLY A 161 -13.79 15.77 2.82
CA GLY A 161 -15.26 15.77 2.71
C GLY A 161 -15.93 16.68 3.75
N LYS A 162 -15.49 16.59 5.02
CA LYS A 162 -16.00 17.42 6.11
C LYS A 162 -15.74 18.91 5.86
N PHE A 163 -14.48 19.30 5.69
CA PHE A 163 -14.09 20.70 5.55
C PHE A 163 -14.59 21.31 4.23
N GLY A 164 -14.58 20.54 3.15
CA GLY A 164 -15.16 20.95 1.87
C GLY A 164 -16.66 21.19 1.99
N GLY A 165 -17.39 20.30 2.67
CA GLY A 165 -18.81 20.46 2.95
C GLY A 165 -19.11 21.70 3.80
N GLU A 166 -18.45 21.85 4.95
CA GLU A 166 -18.58 23.01 5.84
C GLU A 166 -18.30 24.32 5.07
N PHE A 167 -17.24 24.34 4.26
CA PHE A 167 -16.91 25.49 3.43
C PHE A 167 -18.00 25.80 2.41
N LEU A 168 -18.52 24.81 1.67
CA LEU A 168 -19.57 25.03 0.68
C LEU A 168 -20.85 25.58 1.31
N PHE A 169 -21.30 25.01 2.44
CA PHE A 169 -22.46 25.51 3.17
C PHE A 169 -22.24 26.92 3.72
N SER A 170 -21.01 27.30 4.07
CA SER A 170 -20.70 28.68 4.48
C SER A 170 -20.80 29.71 3.34
N LYS A 171 -20.91 29.27 2.08
CA LYS A 171 -20.94 30.15 0.89
C LYS A 171 -22.32 30.30 0.27
N VAL A 172 -23.33 29.58 0.75
CA VAL A 172 -24.67 29.63 0.19
C VAL A 172 -25.71 29.77 1.31
N ASP A 173 -26.64 30.70 1.13
CA ASP A 173 -27.79 30.87 2.02
C ASP A 173 -28.92 29.91 1.60
N ASN A 174 -28.61 28.62 1.54
CA ASN A 174 -29.58 27.59 1.16
C ASN A 174 -29.33 26.30 1.97
N GLU A 175 -30.40 25.63 2.36
CA GLU A 175 -30.34 24.37 3.10
C GLU A 175 -29.86 23.20 2.23
N MET A 176 -29.96 23.33 0.90
CA MET A 176 -29.51 22.31 -0.06
C MET A 176 -28.60 22.89 -1.14
N ILE A 177 -27.58 22.10 -1.51
CA ILE A 177 -26.60 22.43 -2.55
C ILE A 177 -26.67 21.37 -3.65
N SER A 178 -26.72 21.80 -4.91
CA SER A 178 -26.51 20.91 -6.06
C SER A 178 -25.04 20.93 -6.45
N VAL A 179 -24.38 19.76 -6.42
CA VAL A 179 -22.96 19.61 -6.73
C VAL A 179 -22.79 18.86 -8.05
N VAL A 180 -21.92 19.39 -8.91
CA VAL A 180 -21.47 18.71 -10.13
C VAL A 180 -20.00 18.34 -9.95
N THR A 181 -19.67 17.07 -10.21
CA THR A 181 -18.29 16.57 -10.20
C THR A 181 -17.94 15.96 -11.56
N HIS A 182 -16.64 15.75 -11.80
CA HIS A 182 -16.13 15.13 -13.02
C HIS A 182 -15.13 14.02 -12.65
N CYS A 183 -15.23 12.87 -13.32
CA CYS A 183 -14.47 11.64 -13.04
C CYS A 183 -14.89 10.92 -11.74
N ASN A 184 -14.01 10.04 -11.24
CA ASN A 184 -14.15 9.32 -9.98
C ASN A 184 -13.01 9.73 -9.02
N THR A 185 -13.36 10.27 -7.86
CA THR A 185 -12.43 10.80 -6.85
C THR A 185 -12.79 10.30 -5.44
N VAL A 186 -13.34 9.08 -5.36
CA VAL A 186 -13.76 8.41 -4.11
C VAL A 186 -12.64 7.63 -3.44
#